data_AF-A0A7C2EML2-F1
#
_entry.id   AF-A0A7C2EML2-F1
#
_cell.length_a   1.000
_cell.length_b   1.000
_cell.length_c   1.000
_cell.angle_alpha   90.00
_cell.angle_beta   90.00
_cell.angle_gamma   90.00
#
_symmetry.space_group_name_H-M   'P 1'
#
loop_
_entity.id
_entity.type
_entity.pdbx_description
1 polymer ?
#
loop_
_entity_poly.entity_id
_entity_poly.type
_entity_poly.pdbx_seq_one_letter_code
_entity_poly.pdbx_strand_id
1 'polypeptide(L)'
;MSTKGRTLRRAETSSGIELKTVYRPEDARQDYESDLADPGQFPYTRGPYPTMYRGKLWTMRQYAGYATAAESNARYRYLLSQGQTGLSVAFDLPTQMGYDSDHPMASGEVGKVGVA
;
A
#
# COMPACT_ATOMS: atom_id res chain seq x y z
N MET A 1 -12.39 41.19 30.31
CA MET A 1 -12.60 40.34 29.12
C MET A 1 -12.13 38.93 29.45
N SER A 2 -13.06 38.04 29.80
CA SER A 2 -12.76 36.64 30.12
C SER A 2 -12.74 35.84 28.82
N THR A 3 -11.54 35.51 28.34
CA THR A 3 -11.36 34.55 27.26
C THR A 3 -11.77 33.18 27.80
N LYS A 4 -13.02 32.78 27.55
CA LYS A 4 -13.48 31.40 27.78
C LYS A 4 -12.50 30.46 27.09
N GLY A 5 -11.64 29.80 27.89
CA GLY A 5 -10.72 28.79 27.43
C GLY A 5 -11.51 27.68 26.76
N ARG A 6 -11.41 27.56 25.44
CA ARG A 6 -12.00 26.47 24.69
C ARG A 6 -11.29 25.20 25.11
N THR A 7 -11.97 24.33 25.85
CA THR A 7 -11.45 23.01 26.25
C THR A 7 -11.04 22.26 24.98
N LEU A 8 -9.75 21.99 24.83
CA LEU A 8 -9.23 21.20 23.72
C LEU A 8 -9.78 19.78 23.89
N ARG A 9 -10.52 19.29 22.89
CA ARG A 9 -10.96 17.90 22.86
C ARG A 9 -9.72 17.02 22.69
N ARG A 10 -9.62 15.96 23.50
CA ARG A 10 -8.61 14.91 23.35
C ARG A 10 -8.72 14.32 21.94
N ALA A 11 -7.62 14.30 21.21
CA ALA A 11 -7.54 13.74 19.88
C ALA A 11 -6.84 12.37 19.97
N GLU A 12 -7.33 11.40 19.21
CA GLU A 12 -6.84 10.03 19.24
C GLU A 12 -6.81 9.51 17.79
N THR A 13 -5.80 8.72 17.46
CA THR A 13 -5.75 8.01 16.18
C THR A 13 -6.79 6.88 16.16
N SER A 14 -7.11 6.34 14.98
CA SER A 14 -7.96 5.14 14.87
C SER A 14 -7.40 3.90 15.57
N SER A 15 -6.11 3.90 15.90
CA SER A 15 -5.42 2.82 16.62
C SER A 15 -5.36 3.04 18.13
N GLY A 16 -6.02 4.08 18.65
CA GLY A 16 -6.09 4.34 20.08
C GLY A 16 -4.92 5.14 20.67
N ILE A 17 -4.06 5.70 19.81
CA ILE A 17 -2.90 6.50 20.24
C ILE A 17 -3.35 7.93 20.49
N GLU A 18 -3.18 8.40 21.73
CA GLU A 18 -3.45 9.77 22.11
C GLU A 18 -2.52 10.76 21.40
N LEU A 19 -3.09 11.82 20.85
CA LEU A 19 -2.37 12.87 20.14
C LEU A 19 -2.26 14.13 21.00
N LYS A 20 -1.02 14.54 21.27
CA LYS A 20 -0.74 15.84 21.89
C LYS A 20 -1.07 16.96 20.91
N THR A 21 -1.49 18.12 21.41
CA THR A 21 -1.78 19.28 20.56
C THR A 21 -0.53 19.81 19.84
N VAL A 22 0.63 19.72 20.49
CA VAL A 22 1.94 20.09 19.95
C VAL A 22 2.94 19.06 20.44
N TYR A 23 3.80 18.60 19.52
CA TYR A 23 4.96 17.75 19.84
C TYR A 23 6.23 18.61 19.86
N ARG A 24 7.10 18.35 20.84
CA ARG A 24 8.36 19.06 21.06
C ARG A 24 9.54 18.07 21.03
N PRO A 25 10.81 18.53 20.96
CA PRO A 25 11.96 17.64 20.92
C PRO A 25 11.99 16.60 22.06
N GLU A 26 11.50 16.94 23.25
CA GLU A 26 11.39 16.03 24.40
C GLU A 26 10.41 14.86 24.21
N ASP A 27 9.53 14.94 23.21
CA ASP A 27 8.56 13.88 22.85
C ASP A 27 9.15 12.85 21.87
N ALA A 28 10.28 13.17 21.22
CA ALA A 28 10.92 12.33 20.20
C ALA A 28 12.05 11.45 20.76
N ARG A 29 11.94 11.02 22.02
CA ARG A 29 12.98 10.22 22.68
C ARG A 29 13.17 8.89 21.93
N GLN A 30 14.28 8.79 21.21
CA GLN A 30 14.69 7.61 20.45
C GLN A 30 16.20 7.42 20.65
N ASP A 31 16.64 6.19 20.88
CA ASP A 31 18.06 5.84 20.87
C ASP A 31 18.52 5.57 19.43
N TYR A 32 19.67 6.13 19.05
CA TYR A 32 20.13 6.02 17.67
C TYR A 32 20.45 4.57 17.30
N GLU A 33 21.16 3.84 18.14
CA GLU A 33 21.67 2.50 17.81
C GLU A 33 20.56 1.45 17.88
N SER A 34 19.68 1.53 18.89
CA SER A 34 18.62 0.53 19.07
C SER A 34 17.34 0.80 18.29
N ASP A 35 16.97 2.06 18.09
CA ASP A 35 15.66 2.42 17.53
C ASP A 35 15.73 2.88 16.07
N LEU A 36 16.87 3.45 15.64
CA LEU A 36 17.00 4.09 14.33
C LEU A 36 17.95 3.35 13.37
N ALA A 37 19.23 3.27 13.76
CA ALA A 37 20.40 2.83 13.01
C ALA A 37 20.56 3.53 11.64
N ASP A 38 21.64 3.22 10.93
CA ASP A 38 21.80 3.60 9.52
C ASP A 38 20.85 2.78 8.61
N PRO A 39 20.40 3.32 7.46
CA PRO A 39 19.62 2.54 6.50
C PRO A 39 20.35 1.28 6.06
N GLY A 40 19.63 0.17 5.90
CA GLY A 40 20.21 -1.14 5.59
C GLY A 40 20.87 -1.85 6.77
N GLN A 41 20.75 -1.32 7.99
CA GLN A 41 21.17 -1.98 9.22
C GLN A 41 19.96 -2.21 10.13
N PHE A 42 19.99 -3.28 10.94
CA PHE A 42 18.98 -3.52 11.97
C PHE A 42 18.91 -2.31 12.93
N PRO A 43 17.72 -1.83 13.36
CA PRO A 43 16.38 -2.40 13.19
C PRO A 43 15.67 -2.05 11.88
N TYR A 44 16.36 -1.46 10.91
CA TYR A 44 15.86 -1.06 9.59
C TYR A 44 14.79 0.03 9.62
N THR A 45 14.65 0.75 10.74
CA THR A 45 13.69 1.86 10.90
C THR A 45 13.87 2.93 9.82
N ARG A 46 15.12 3.18 9.40
CA ARG A 46 15.45 4.14 8.33
C ARG A 46 15.44 3.55 6.91
N GLY A 47 15.01 2.30 6.76
CA GLY A 47 14.83 1.61 5.49
C GLY A 47 15.70 0.36 5.37
N PRO A 48 15.24 -0.65 4.59
CA PRO A 48 15.93 -1.94 4.47
C PRO A 48 17.16 -1.91 3.56
N TYR A 49 17.40 -0.85 2.79
CA TYR A 49 18.51 -0.74 1.84
C TYR A 49 19.39 0.48 2.14
N PRO A 50 20.73 0.38 2.10
CA PRO A 50 21.61 1.50 2.45
C PRO A 50 21.43 2.77 1.61
N THR A 51 21.03 2.62 0.35
CA THR A 51 20.90 3.74 -0.60
C THR A 51 19.45 4.09 -0.92
N MET A 52 18.48 3.28 -0.47
CA MET A 52 17.05 3.42 -0.74
C MET A 52 16.77 3.92 -2.16
N TYR A 53 15.97 4.99 -2.28
CA TYR A 53 15.51 5.54 -3.55
C TYR A 53 16.54 6.40 -4.29
N ARG A 54 17.70 6.67 -3.68
CA ARG A 54 18.85 7.22 -4.41
C ARG A 54 19.55 6.16 -5.24
N GLY A 55 19.49 4.89 -4.83
CA GLY A 55 20.00 3.75 -5.58
C GLY A 55 18.99 3.20 -6.58
N LYS A 56 17.77 2.88 -6.11
CA LYS A 56 16.69 2.36 -6.96
C LYS A 56 15.34 2.85 -6.45
N LEU A 57 14.55 3.45 -7.32
CA LEU A 57 13.17 3.83 -7.01
C LEU A 57 12.32 2.59 -6.66
N TRP A 58 11.23 2.81 -5.92
CA TRP A 58 10.25 1.76 -5.68
C TRP A 58 9.65 1.26 -7.01
N THR A 59 9.12 0.03 -6.99
CA THR A 59 8.44 -0.51 -8.18
C THR A 59 7.08 0.18 -8.32
N MET A 60 6.85 0.84 -9.45
CA MET A 60 5.51 1.30 -9.83
C MET A 60 4.73 0.07 -10.29
N ARG A 61 3.73 -0.35 -9.50
CA ARG A 61 3.01 -1.61 -9.69
C ARG A 61 1.51 -1.40 -9.52
N GLN A 62 0.81 -1.06 -10.61
CA GLN A 62 -0.65 -1.01 -10.60
C GLN A 62 -1.22 -2.43 -10.61
N TYR A 63 -2.17 -2.66 -9.70
CA TYR A 63 -3.00 -3.85 -9.67
C TYR A 63 -4.06 -3.76 -10.76
N ALA A 64 -4.07 -4.71 -11.69
CA ALA A 64 -4.94 -4.68 -12.86
C ALA A 64 -5.28 -6.08 -13.39
N GLY A 65 -6.46 -6.22 -13.96
CA GLY A 65 -6.97 -7.41 -14.62
C GLY A 65 -8.47 -7.26 -14.79
N TYR A 66 -8.99 -7.62 -15.96
CA TYR A 66 -10.42 -7.64 -16.27
C TYR A 66 -10.67 -8.46 -17.54
N ALA A 67 -11.89 -8.95 -17.69
CA ALA A 67 -12.36 -9.67 -18.87
C ALA A 67 -11.41 -10.83 -19.24
N THR A 68 -11.02 -10.94 -20.51
CA THR A 68 -10.16 -12.03 -20.98
C THR A 68 -8.66 -11.76 -20.76
N ALA A 69 -7.86 -12.82 -20.75
CA ALA A 69 -6.41 -12.73 -20.77
C ALA A 69 -5.84 -11.81 -21.88
N ALA A 70 -6.47 -11.79 -23.07
CA ALA A 70 -6.01 -10.96 -24.19
C ALA A 70 -6.21 -9.45 -23.90
N GLU A 71 -7.38 -9.07 -23.39
CA GLU A 71 -7.71 -7.69 -23.03
C GLU A 71 -6.86 -7.21 -21.84
N SER A 72 -6.69 -8.06 -20.83
CA SER A 72 -5.79 -7.79 -19.71
C SER A 72 -4.34 -7.61 -20.16
N ASN A 73 -3.83 -8.44 -21.07
CA ASN A 73 -2.48 -8.27 -21.63
C ASN A 73 -2.34 -6.95 -22.41
N ALA A 74 -3.35 -6.55 -23.18
CA ALA A 74 -3.34 -5.25 -23.86
C ALA A 74 -3.23 -4.11 -22.83
N ARG A 75 -3.96 -4.21 -21.72
CA ARG A 75 -3.87 -3.26 -20.59
C ARG A 75 -2.50 -3.27 -19.93
N TYR A 76 -1.89 -4.43 -19.70
CA TYR A 76 -0.55 -4.53 -19.11
C TYR A 76 0.50 -3.84 -19.97
N ARG A 77 0.47 -4.08 -21.28
CA ARG A 77 1.37 -3.41 -22.23
C ARG A 77 1.15 -1.90 -22.25
N TYR A 78 -0.11 -1.46 -22.22
CA TYR A 78 -0.43 -0.05 -22.08
C TYR A 78 0.20 0.53 -20.81
N LEU A 79 0.00 -0.08 -19.64
CA LEU A 79 0.53 0.47 -18.39
C LEU A 79 2.07 0.47 -18.34
N LEU A 80 2.73 -0.56 -18.88
CA LEU A 80 4.18 -0.58 -19.06
C LEU A 80 4.65 0.58 -19.94
N SER A 81 3.93 0.87 -21.02
CA SER A 81 4.23 2.04 -21.88
C SER A 81 4.04 3.38 -21.16
N GLN A 82 3.23 3.43 -20.11
CA GLN A 82 3.00 4.61 -19.26
C GLN A 82 3.97 4.68 -18.07
N GLY A 83 4.99 3.82 -18.01
CA GLY A 83 6.04 3.87 -16.99
C GLY A 83 5.82 2.96 -15.78
N GLN A 84 4.83 2.06 -15.80
CA GLN A 84 4.76 0.98 -14.82
C GLN A 84 6.02 0.11 -14.91
N THR A 85 6.60 -0.29 -13.76
CA THR A 85 7.85 -1.06 -13.70
C THR A 85 7.70 -2.47 -13.13
N GLY A 86 6.48 -2.89 -12.79
CA GLY A 86 6.19 -4.28 -12.46
C GLY A 86 4.70 -4.59 -12.58
N LEU A 87 4.32 -5.79 -13.01
CA LEU A 87 2.93 -6.21 -13.20
C LEU A 87 2.30 -6.75 -11.90
N SER A 88 1.00 -6.56 -11.72
CA SER A 88 0.24 -7.17 -10.63
C SER A 88 -1.15 -7.51 -11.13
N VAL A 89 -1.46 -8.81 -11.11
CA VAL A 89 -2.61 -9.39 -11.81
C VAL A 89 -3.77 -9.57 -10.84
N ALA A 90 -4.92 -8.97 -11.19
CA ALA A 90 -6.19 -9.21 -10.53
C ALA A 90 -6.95 -10.33 -11.23
N PHE A 91 -7.22 -11.43 -10.53
CA PHE A 91 -8.02 -12.55 -11.04
C PHE A 91 -9.49 -12.34 -10.74
N ASP A 92 -10.37 -12.89 -11.56
CA ASP A 92 -11.80 -12.90 -11.29
C ASP A 92 -12.16 -13.78 -10.08
N LEU A 93 -13.41 -13.71 -9.63
CA LEU A 93 -13.84 -14.48 -8.46
C LEU A 93 -13.79 -16.00 -8.70
N PRO A 94 -14.27 -16.54 -9.84
CA PRO A 94 -14.13 -17.97 -10.14
C PRO A 94 -12.70 -18.49 -10.02
N THR A 95 -11.72 -17.81 -10.63
CA THR A 95 -10.31 -18.20 -10.57
C THR A 95 -9.77 -18.16 -9.13
N GLN A 96 -10.12 -17.13 -8.36
CA GLN A 96 -9.74 -17.04 -6.93
C GLN A 96 -10.33 -18.18 -6.09
N MET A 97 -11.52 -18.66 -6.46
CA MET A 97 -12.23 -19.74 -5.77
C MET A 97 -11.89 -21.14 -6.33
N GLY A 98 -11.08 -21.23 -7.38
CA GLY A 98 -10.68 -22.49 -8.00
C GLY A 98 -11.74 -23.14 -8.91
N TYR A 99 -12.66 -22.34 -9.47
CA TYR A 99 -13.62 -22.80 -10.45
C TYR A 99 -13.19 -22.44 -11.88
N ASP A 100 -13.35 -23.38 -12.80
CA ASP A 100 -13.28 -23.11 -14.23
C ASP A 100 -14.43 -22.21 -14.67
N SER A 101 -14.24 -21.49 -15.78
CA SER A 101 -15.22 -20.50 -16.28
C SER A 101 -16.56 -21.11 -16.70
N ASP A 102 -16.61 -22.41 -17.00
CA ASP A 102 -17.83 -23.14 -17.36
C ASP A 102 -18.51 -23.81 -16.16
N HIS A 103 -17.93 -23.71 -14.96
CA HIS A 103 -18.53 -24.24 -13.75
C HIS A 103 -19.84 -23.51 -13.40
N PRO A 104 -20.92 -24.19 -12.99
CA PRO A 104 -22.20 -23.54 -12.71
C PRO A 104 -22.13 -22.39 -11.69
N MET A 105 -21.24 -22.50 -10.70
CA MET A 105 -21.01 -21.45 -9.69
C MET A 105 -20.23 -20.23 -10.21
N ALA A 106 -19.61 -20.32 -11.38
CA ALA A 106 -18.86 -19.22 -11.99
C ALA A 106 -19.75 -18.26 -12.80
N SER A 107 -20.96 -18.72 -13.17
CA SER A 107 -21.90 -17.98 -14.02
C SER A 107 -22.16 -16.57 -13.47
N GLY A 108 -21.94 -15.56 -14.30
CA GLY A 108 -22.13 -14.15 -13.97
C GLY A 108 -20.96 -13.46 -13.27
N GLU A 109 -19.89 -14.18 -12.93
CA GLU A 109 -18.70 -13.65 -12.26
C GLU A 109 -17.41 -13.78 -13.10
N VAL A 110 -17.45 -14.57 -14.18
CA VAL A 110 -16.32 -14.74 -15.12
C VAL A 110 -15.87 -13.40 -15.70
N GLY A 111 -14.59 -13.06 -15.48
CA GLY A 111 -13.95 -11.86 -16.04
C GLY A 111 -14.47 -10.51 -15.49
N LYS A 112 -15.33 -10.51 -14.46
CA LYS A 112 -16.06 -9.32 -14.02
C LYS A 112 -15.24 -8.38 -13.12
N VAL A 113 -14.53 -8.98 -12.16
CA VAL A 113 -13.73 -8.25 -11.15
C VAL A 113 -12.22 -8.46 -11.33
N GLY A 114 -11.84 -9.20 -12.36
CA GLY A 114 -10.47 -9.57 -12.67
C GLY A 114 -10.43 -10.32 -13.99
N VAL A 115 -9.24 -10.81 -14.36
CA VAL A 115 -9.06 -11.62 -15.58
C VAL A 115 -9.57 -13.04 -15.37
N ALA A 116 -10.25 -13.58 -16.39
CA ALA A 116 -10.53 -15.00 -16.58
C ALA A 116 -9.56 -15.61 -17.60
#